data_AF-A0A1I2K0Y9-F1
#
_entry.id   AF-A0A1I2K0Y9-F1
#
_cell.length_a   1.000
_cell.length_b   1.000
_cell.length_c   1.000
_cell.angle_alpha   90.00
_cell.angle_beta   90.00
_cell.angle_gamma   90.00
#
_symmetry.space_group_name_H-M   'P 1'
#
loop_
_entity.id
_entity.type
_entity.pdbx_description
1 polymer ?
#
loop_
_entity_poly.entity_id
_entity_poly.type
_entity_poly.pdbx_seq_one_letter_code
_entity_poly.pdbx_strand_id
1 'polypeptide(L)'
;MATSSLLSRISEVASSAGGALLGRAQSLRLPGVGTASAKDSPEVAARRWRAVTVLTDRIGTGPDLPAPLAAFGDRIEVRTTPAPAGKGTELAARFTAPADATDERVGKLREALRQAKQLIETGEVLRIEPQPEGRRPETPQGRVLEGAAARAPKEGVL
;
A
#
# COMPACT_ATOMS: atom_id res chain seq x y z
N MET A 1 -18.56 -47.31 -40.55
CA MET A 1 -19.51 -46.83 -39.53
C MET A 1 -18.71 -46.14 -38.45
N ALA A 2 -18.66 -44.82 -38.49
CA ALA A 2 -17.85 -43.97 -37.63
C ALA A 2 -18.79 -43.06 -36.85
N THR A 3 -18.82 -43.18 -35.51
CA THR A 3 -19.44 -42.20 -34.62
C THR A 3 -18.82 -42.31 -33.22
N SER A 4 -17.66 -41.70 -33.02
CA SER A 4 -17.21 -41.26 -31.70
C SER A 4 -17.57 -39.78 -31.59
N SER A 5 -18.76 -39.49 -31.07
CA SER A 5 -19.23 -38.12 -30.83
C SER A 5 -19.31 -37.86 -29.32
N LEU A 6 -18.15 -37.80 -28.67
CA LEU A 6 -18.05 -37.38 -27.26
C LEU A 6 -17.10 -36.19 -27.04
N LEU A 7 -16.69 -35.49 -28.10
CA LEU A 7 -15.73 -34.37 -28.04
C LEU A 7 -16.28 -33.02 -28.55
N SER A 8 -17.61 -32.84 -28.57
CA SER A 8 -18.19 -31.53 -28.84
C SER A 8 -19.23 -31.19 -27.78
N ARG A 9 -18.83 -30.40 -26.77
CA ARG A 9 -19.65 -29.47 -25.96
C ARG A 9 -18.88 -29.02 -24.71
N ILE A 10 -17.77 -28.30 -24.90
CA ILE A 10 -17.28 -27.35 -23.87
C ILE A 10 -16.85 -26.07 -24.58
N SER A 11 -17.85 -25.41 -25.16
CA SER A 11 -17.79 -24.02 -25.59
C SER A 11 -19.05 -23.39 -25.02
N GLU A 12 -18.90 -22.21 -24.41
CA GLU A 12 -19.93 -21.34 -23.85
C GLU A 12 -20.43 -21.67 -22.44
N VAL A 13 -19.81 -21.03 -21.44
CA VAL A 13 -20.58 -20.33 -20.39
C VAL A 13 -19.99 -18.92 -20.15
N ALA A 14 -20.67 -17.97 -20.79
CA ALA A 14 -21.00 -16.59 -20.41
C ALA A 14 -20.19 -15.84 -19.33
N SER A 15 -19.60 -14.73 -19.79
CA SER A 15 -18.88 -13.67 -19.07
C SER A 15 -19.72 -12.73 -18.19
N SER A 16 -20.71 -13.20 -17.43
CA SER A 16 -21.58 -12.28 -16.65
C SER A 16 -21.90 -12.70 -15.22
N ALA A 17 -20.95 -13.35 -14.53
CA ALA A 17 -21.07 -13.66 -13.09
C ALA A 17 -19.76 -13.50 -12.30
N GLY A 18 -18.82 -12.67 -12.78
CA GLY A 18 -17.51 -12.49 -12.13
C GLY A 18 -17.53 -11.62 -10.85
N GLY A 19 -18.48 -10.69 -10.73
CA GLY A 19 -18.48 -9.70 -9.65
C GLY A 19 -18.91 -10.23 -8.28
N ALA A 20 -19.88 -11.15 -8.24
CA ALA A 20 -20.48 -11.60 -6.98
C ALA A 20 -19.65 -12.68 -6.25
N LEU A 21 -18.84 -13.45 -6.99
CA LEU A 21 -18.00 -14.49 -6.39
C LEU A 21 -16.69 -13.94 -5.79
N LEU A 22 -16.17 -12.82 -6.31
CA LEU A 22 -14.99 -12.14 -5.75
C LEU A 22 -15.25 -11.58 -4.34
N GLY A 23 -16.47 -11.10 -4.06
CA GLY A 23 -16.85 -10.61 -2.73
C GLY A 23 -16.90 -11.69 -1.65
N ARG A 24 -17.01 -12.98 -2.03
CA ARG A 24 -16.96 -14.12 -1.09
C ARG A 24 -15.55 -14.67 -0.87
N ALA A 25 -14.63 -14.44 -1.80
CA ALA A 25 -13.24 -14.85 -1.64
C ALA A 25 -12.45 -13.95 -0.67
N GLN A 26 -12.93 -12.73 -0.39
CA GLN A 26 -12.27 -11.79 0.53
C GLN A 26 -12.21 -12.25 1.99
N SER A 27 -13.04 -13.23 2.38
CA SER A 27 -13.03 -13.81 3.74
C SER A 27 -12.13 -15.04 3.86
N LEU A 28 -11.62 -15.57 2.75
CA LEU A 28 -10.66 -16.68 2.76
C LEU A 28 -9.31 -16.11 3.20
N ARG A 29 -8.99 -16.29 4.48
CA ARG A 29 -7.68 -16.00 5.04
C ARG A 29 -6.67 -17.00 4.47
N LEU A 30 -6.03 -16.63 3.37
CA LEU A 30 -4.87 -17.35 2.86
C LEU A 30 -3.67 -17.00 3.75
N PRO A 31 -3.04 -17.97 4.43
CA PRO A 31 -1.81 -17.70 5.17
C PRO A 31 -0.74 -17.16 4.19
N GLY A 32 -0.15 -16.01 4.52
CA GLY A 32 0.83 -15.31 3.67
C GLY A 32 0.24 -14.25 2.74
N VAL A 33 -1.08 -14.16 2.59
CA VAL A 33 -1.76 -13.02 1.94
C VAL A 33 -2.36 -12.16 3.04
N GLY A 34 -1.74 -11.02 3.31
CA GLY A 34 -2.31 -10.04 4.23
C GLY A 34 -3.76 -9.76 3.84
N THR A 35 -4.68 -9.78 4.80
CA THR A 35 -6.05 -9.37 4.54
C THR A 35 -6.00 -7.92 4.12
N ALA A 36 -6.19 -7.65 2.83
CA ALA A 36 -6.47 -6.30 2.38
C ALA A 36 -7.69 -5.85 3.20
N SER A 37 -7.49 -4.90 4.10
CA SER A 37 -8.58 -4.27 4.83
C SER A 37 -9.63 -3.87 3.80
N ALA A 38 -10.92 -4.14 4.10
CA ALA A 38 -12.00 -3.76 3.19
C ALA A 38 -11.77 -2.31 2.73
N LYS A 39 -11.85 -2.08 1.42
CA LYS A 39 -11.52 -0.77 0.86
C LYS A 39 -12.45 0.27 1.46
N ASP A 40 -11.87 1.20 2.22
CA ASP A 40 -12.59 2.36 2.74
C ASP A 40 -13.17 3.14 1.54
N SER A 41 -14.37 3.70 1.70
CA SER A 41 -14.85 4.68 0.71
C SER A 41 -13.90 5.89 0.69
N PRO A 42 -13.76 6.63 -0.43
CA PRO A 42 -12.87 7.79 -0.49
C PRO A 42 -13.13 8.82 0.62
N GLU A 43 -14.38 8.97 1.04
CA GLU A 43 -14.75 9.87 2.14
C GLU A 43 -14.21 9.40 3.50
N VAL A 44 -14.37 8.11 3.82
CA VAL A 44 -13.80 7.53 5.04
C VAL A 44 -12.27 7.56 4.97
N ALA A 45 -11.73 7.22 3.81
CA ALA A 45 -10.30 7.20 3.56
C ALA A 45 -9.70 8.60 3.75
N ALA A 46 -10.31 9.68 3.28
CA ALA A 46 -9.75 11.03 3.48
C ALA A 46 -9.73 11.44 4.95
N ARG A 47 -10.79 11.15 5.71
CA ARG A 47 -10.90 11.56 7.13
C ARG A 47 -9.92 10.85 8.07
N ARG A 48 -9.44 9.67 7.69
CA ARG A 48 -8.59 8.80 8.52
C ARG A 48 -7.17 9.37 8.69
N TRP A 49 -6.69 9.45 9.92
CA TRP A 49 -5.27 9.75 10.17
C TRP A 49 -4.41 8.51 9.91
N ARG A 50 -3.27 8.68 9.25
CA ARG A 50 -2.18 7.68 9.20
C ARG A 50 -1.01 8.26 9.95
N ALA A 51 -0.38 7.45 10.80
CA ALA A 51 0.66 7.94 11.67
C ALA A 51 1.87 7.03 11.71
N VAL A 52 3.02 7.62 12.00
CA VAL A 52 4.26 6.95 12.39
C VAL A 52 4.77 7.58 13.67
N THR A 53 5.38 6.78 14.55
CA THR A 53 6.09 7.28 15.72
C THR A 53 7.55 7.53 15.35
N VAL A 54 8.05 8.72 15.62
CA VAL A 54 9.43 9.14 15.37
C VAL A 54 10.13 9.38 16.71
N LEU A 55 11.34 8.85 16.86
CA LEU A 55 12.16 8.93 18.07
C LEU A 55 12.85 10.30 18.19
N THR A 56 12.04 11.35 18.18
CA THR A 56 12.46 12.73 18.41
C THR A 56 11.28 13.51 18.97
N ASP A 57 11.57 14.55 19.74
CA ASP A 57 10.58 15.51 20.22
C ASP A 57 10.43 16.71 19.27
N ARG A 58 11.25 16.79 18.22
CA ARG A 58 11.27 17.90 17.26
C ARG A 58 11.09 17.40 15.84
N ILE A 59 9.98 17.80 15.23
CA ILE A 59 9.68 17.57 13.82
C ILE A 59 9.39 18.91 13.17
N GLY A 60 10.03 19.20 12.05
CA GLY A 60 9.74 20.39 11.25
C GLY A 60 8.29 20.37 10.73
N THR A 61 7.63 21.52 10.73
CA THR A 61 6.25 21.66 10.25
C THR A 61 6.18 22.76 9.17
N GLY A 62 5.13 22.74 8.36
CA GLY A 62 4.96 23.72 7.29
C GLY A 62 6.13 23.70 6.29
N PRO A 63 6.88 24.80 6.12
CA PRO A 63 8.03 24.84 5.21
C PRO A 63 9.15 23.84 5.54
N ASP A 64 9.30 23.46 6.81
CA ASP A 64 10.36 22.55 7.28
C ASP A 64 9.92 21.08 7.28
N LEU A 65 8.78 20.78 6.67
CA LEU A 65 8.26 19.42 6.59
C LEU A 65 9.21 18.54 5.73
N PRO A 66 9.48 17.28 6.13
CA PRO A 66 10.33 16.40 5.35
C PRO A 66 9.87 16.27 3.89
N ALA A 67 10.81 16.29 2.96
CA ALA A 67 10.55 16.31 1.51
C ALA A 67 9.51 15.27 1.03
N PRO A 68 9.49 14.00 1.51
CA PRO A 68 8.48 13.03 1.12
C PRO A 68 7.03 13.47 1.43
N LEU A 69 6.82 14.18 2.55
CA LEU A 69 5.50 14.72 2.90
C LEU A 69 5.24 16.08 2.23
N ALA A 70 6.27 16.94 2.12
CA ALA A 70 6.15 18.22 1.43
C ALA A 70 5.69 18.08 -0.03
N ALA A 71 6.05 16.98 -0.70
CA ALA A 71 5.60 16.65 -2.06
C ALA A 71 4.07 16.52 -2.22
N PHE A 72 3.33 16.33 -1.12
CA PHE A 72 1.87 16.31 -1.15
C PHE A 72 1.26 17.72 -1.17
N GLY A 73 1.99 18.74 -0.70
CA GLY A 73 1.50 20.12 -0.62
C GLY A 73 0.27 20.25 0.27
N ASP A 74 -0.69 21.06 -0.19
CA ASP A 74 -1.97 21.36 0.46
C ASP A 74 -3.00 20.22 0.41
N ARG A 75 -2.68 19.12 -0.30
CA ARG A 75 -3.56 17.94 -0.39
C ARG A 75 -3.63 17.15 0.92
N ILE A 76 -2.68 17.37 1.82
CA ILE A 76 -2.65 16.71 3.12
C ILE A 76 -2.64 17.71 4.26
N GLU A 77 -3.29 17.32 5.35
CA GLU A 77 -3.12 17.92 6.65
C GLU A 77 -2.10 17.08 7.43
N VAL A 78 -1.15 17.75 8.09
CA VAL A 78 -0.14 17.09 8.93
C VAL A 78 -0.30 17.54 10.38
N ARG A 79 -0.20 16.60 11.30
CA ARG A 79 -0.28 16.83 12.73
C ARG A 79 0.85 16.11 13.46
N THR A 80 1.43 16.78 14.44
CA THR A 80 2.41 16.20 15.37
C THR A 80 1.87 16.21 16.79
N THR A 81 1.92 15.07 17.47
CA THR A 81 1.51 14.95 18.89
C THR A 81 2.53 14.10 19.64
N PRO A 82 2.69 14.24 20.97
CA PRO A 82 3.51 13.31 21.74
C PRO A 82 3.06 11.86 21.51
N ALA A 83 4.02 10.97 21.26
CA ALA A 83 3.73 9.55 21.09
C ALA A 83 3.40 8.90 22.44
N PRO A 84 2.53 7.87 22.45
CA PRO A 84 2.21 7.14 23.66
C PRO A 84 3.46 6.57 24.36
N ALA A 85 3.39 6.49 25.69
CA ALA A 85 4.45 5.95 26.54
C ALA A 85 5.84 6.62 26.35
N GLY A 86 5.86 7.91 25.97
CA GLY A 86 7.10 8.69 25.86
C GLY A 86 8.02 8.22 24.73
N LYS A 87 7.47 7.60 23.67
CA LYS A 87 8.25 7.06 22.54
C LYS A 87 8.65 8.10 21.47
N GLY A 88 8.70 9.38 21.85
CA GLY A 88 8.95 10.51 20.94
C GLY A 88 7.66 11.17 20.46
N THR A 89 7.57 11.42 19.15
CA THR A 89 6.47 12.17 18.53
C THR A 89 5.71 11.30 17.51
N GLU A 90 4.39 11.30 17.57
CA GLU A 90 3.53 10.79 16.53
C GLU A 90 3.38 11.83 15.41
N LEU A 91 3.85 11.49 14.22
CA LEU A 91 3.69 12.26 12.98
C LEU A 91 2.54 11.64 12.18
N ALA A 92 1.43 12.37 12.08
CA ALA A 92 0.22 11.92 11.40
C ALA A 92 -0.11 12.78 10.18
N ALA A 93 -0.67 12.15 9.15
CA ALA A 93 -1.18 12.84 7.96
C ALA A 93 -2.50 12.25 7.47
N ARG A 94 -3.34 13.09 6.86
CA ARG A 94 -4.57 12.69 6.18
C ARG A 94 -4.81 13.56 4.94
N PHE A 95 -5.62 13.08 3.99
CA PHE A 95 -6.01 13.90 2.84
C PHE A 95 -7.08 14.93 3.24
N THR A 96 -6.99 16.12 2.65
CA THR A 96 -7.95 17.20 2.89
C THR A 96 -9.25 17.00 2.10
N ALA A 97 -9.19 16.34 0.94
CA ALA A 97 -10.34 16.06 0.09
C ALA A 97 -10.53 14.54 -0.16
N PRO A 98 -11.78 14.03 -0.15
CA PRO A 98 -12.12 12.65 -0.54
C PRO A 98 -11.57 12.24 -1.90
N ALA A 99 -11.58 13.15 -2.88
CA ALA A 99 -11.09 12.89 -4.23
C ALA A 99 -9.58 12.55 -4.27
N ASP A 100 -8.81 12.99 -3.27
CA ASP A 100 -7.38 12.72 -3.19
C ASP A 100 -7.03 11.41 -2.49
N ALA A 101 -7.96 10.82 -1.74
CA ALA A 101 -7.76 9.62 -0.95
C ALA A 101 -7.98 8.32 -1.72
N THR A 102 -7.48 8.24 -2.96
CA THR A 102 -7.48 6.99 -3.73
C THR A 102 -6.52 5.96 -3.09
N ASP A 103 -6.80 4.67 -3.24
CA ASP A 103 -5.96 3.59 -2.68
C ASP A 103 -4.46 3.78 -2.98
N GLU A 104 -4.13 4.13 -4.24
CA GLU A 104 -2.75 4.34 -4.66
C GLU A 104 -2.11 5.52 -3.92
N ARG A 105 -2.83 6.63 -3.77
CA ARG A 105 -2.34 7.84 -3.08
C ARG A 105 -2.25 7.62 -1.58
N VAL A 106 -3.18 6.88 -0.99
CA VAL A 106 -3.11 6.43 0.40
C VAL A 106 -1.86 5.55 0.62
N GLY A 107 -1.58 4.64 -0.31
CA GLY A 107 -0.36 3.84 -0.30
C GLY A 107 0.91 4.70 -0.36
N LYS A 108 0.95 5.68 -1.26
CA LYS A 108 2.05 6.66 -1.36
C LYS A 108 2.19 7.52 -0.09
N LEU A 109 1.09 7.89 0.57
CA LEU A 109 1.12 8.65 1.82
C LEU A 109 1.73 7.83 2.96
N ARG A 110 1.38 6.53 3.06
CA ARG A 110 2.02 5.63 4.05
C ARG A 110 3.50 5.45 3.78
N GLU A 111 3.88 5.30 2.51
CA GLU A 111 5.28 5.25 2.09
C GLU A 111 6.02 6.54 2.48
N ALA A 112 5.45 7.70 2.16
CA ALA A 112 6.04 9.00 2.50
C ALA A 112 6.20 9.22 4.00
N LEU A 113 5.22 8.80 4.83
CA LEU A 113 5.35 8.83 6.30
C LEU A 113 6.52 7.97 6.79
N ARG A 114 6.71 6.76 6.23
CA ARG A 114 7.85 5.90 6.57
C ARG A 114 9.19 6.51 6.15
N GLN A 115 9.25 7.07 4.94
CA GLN A 115 10.46 7.75 4.45
C GLN A 115 10.79 8.98 5.28
N ALA A 116 9.77 9.77 5.67
CA ALA A 116 9.95 10.92 6.56
C ALA A 116 10.49 10.48 7.93
N LYS A 117 9.96 9.40 8.53
CA LYS A 117 10.51 8.83 9.76
C LYS A 117 11.98 8.46 9.60
N GLN A 118 12.36 7.75 8.54
CA GLN A 118 13.76 7.39 8.29
C GLN A 118 14.65 8.62 8.13
N LEU A 119 14.26 9.60 7.32
CA LEU A 119 15.02 10.85 7.16
C LEU A 119 15.22 11.57 8.49
N ILE A 120 14.20 11.63 9.35
CA ILE A 120 14.31 12.29 10.65
C ILE A 120 15.23 11.51 11.60
N GLU A 121 15.15 10.18 11.60
CA GLU A 121 15.88 9.33 12.58
C GLU A 121 17.29 8.96 12.16
N THR A 122 17.51 8.75 10.86
CA THR A 122 18.76 8.24 10.31
C THR A 122 19.41 9.19 9.31
N GLY A 123 18.71 10.24 8.86
CA GLY A 123 19.20 11.18 7.86
C GLY A 123 19.11 10.66 6.42
N GLU A 124 18.66 9.42 6.21
CA GLU A 124 18.59 8.79 4.89
C GLU A 124 17.32 7.93 4.71
N VAL A 125 16.90 7.69 3.46
CA VAL A 125 15.83 6.74 3.16
C VAL A 125 16.46 5.40 2.80
N LEU A 126 16.26 4.39 3.66
CA LEU A 126 16.78 3.05 3.45
C LEU A 126 15.99 2.34 2.34
N ARG A 127 16.71 1.94 1.28
CA ARG A 127 16.14 1.18 0.16
C ARG A 127 16.73 -0.22 0.15
N ILE A 128 15.85 -1.21 0.05
CA ILE A 128 16.24 -2.57 -0.30
C ILE A 128 16.34 -2.59 -1.82
N GLU A 129 17.54 -2.38 -2.34
CA GLU A 129 17.80 -2.62 -3.75
C GLU A 129 17.65 -4.12 -4.04
N PRO A 130 17.15 -4.51 -5.23
CA PRO A 130 17.12 -5.91 -5.62
C PRO A 130 18.51 -6.52 -5.46
N GLN A 131 18.54 -7.74 -4.91
CA GLN A 131 19.77 -8.45 -4.61
C GLN A 131 20.65 -8.52 -5.88
N PRO A 132 21.88 -7.96 -5.86
CA PRO A 132 22.74 -7.91 -7.05
C PRO A 132 23.22 -9.30 -7.48
N GLU A 133 23.22 -10.25 -6.55
CA GLU A 133 23.63 -11.65 -6.71
C GLU A 133 22.55 -12.46 -7.44
N GLY A 134 22.46 -12.29 -8.77
CA GLY A 134 21.70 -13.18 -9.65
C GLY A 134 20.43 -12.56 -10.24
N ARG A 135 20.35 -12.53 -11.57
CA ARG A 135 19.08 -12.29 -12.25
C ARG A 135 18.12 -13.43 -11.88
N ARG A 136 16.99 -13.09 -11.26
CA ARG A 136 15.88 -14.03 -11.14
C ARG A 136 15.49 -14.46 -12.56
N PRO A 137 15.33 -15.77 -12.85
CA PRO A 137 14.93 -16.21 -14.18
C PRO A 137 13.58 -15.57 -14.52
N GLU A 138 13.39 -15.18 -15.78
CA GLU A 138 12.17 -14.49 -16.29
C GLU A 138 10.95 -15.44 -16.38
N THR A 139 10.70 -16.20 -15.33
CA THR A 139 9.53 -17.06 -15.20
C THR A 139 8.30 -16.20 -14.96
N PRO A 140 7.11 -16.67 -15.40
CA PRO A 140 5.84 -16.03 -15.04
C PRO A 140 5.69 -15.79 -13.53
N GLN A 141 6.15 -16.75 -12.71
CA GLN A 141 6.15 -16.66 -11.26
C GLN A 141 7.11 -15.57 -10.75
N GLY A 142 8.29 -15.44 -11.37
CA GLY A 142 9.28 -14.39 -11.05
C GLY A 142 8.72 -12.99 -11.27
N ARG A 143 8.01 -12.75 -12.38
CA ARG A 143 7.37 -11.46 -12.66
C ARG A 143 6.28 -11.10 -11.65
N VAL A 144 5.50 -12.10 -11.20
CA VAL A 144 4.49 -11.88 -10.15
C VAL A 144 5.15 -11.45 -8.84
N LEU A 145 6.24 -12.12 -8.45
CA LEU A 145 7.00 -11.79 -7.25
C LEU A 145 7.63 -10.39 -7.34
N GLU A 146 8.22 -10.02 -8.48
CA GLU A 146 8.74 -8.67 -8.71
C GLU A 146 7.65 -7.60 -8.61
N GLY A 147 6.48 -7.85 -9.19
CA GLY A 147 5.33 -6.96 -9.07
C GLY A 147 4.80 -6.82 -7.63
N ALA A 148 4.94 -7.86 -6.81
CA ALA A 148 4.60 -7.80 -5.39
C ALA A 148 5.65 -6.98 -4.60
N ALA A 149 6.94 -7.24 -4.84
CA ALA A 149 8.05 -6.51 -4.22
C ALA A 149 8.00 -5.00 -4.55
N ALA A 150 7.63 -4.63 -5.77
CA ALA A 150 7.47 -3.23 -6.17
C ALA A 150 6.30 -2.51 -5.46
N ARG A 151 5.29 -3.24 -4.97
CA ARG A 151 4.13 -2.67 -4.27
C ARG A 151 4.28 -2.69 -2.75
N ALA A 152 5.12 -3.57 -2.22
CA ALA A 152 5.38 -3.75 -0.81
C ALA A 152 5.61 -2.45 -0.01
N PRO A 153 6.42 -1.47 -0.49
CA PRO A 153 6.65 -0.22 0.23
C PRO A 153 5.41 0.59 0.53
N LYS A 154 4.31 0.40 -0.23
CA LYS A 154 3.04 1.13 -0.06
C LYS A 154 2.14 0.48 0.98
N GLU A 155 2.11 -0.85 1.02
CA GLU A 155 1.23 -1.62 1.90
C GLU A 155 1.87 -1.88 3.28
N GLY A 156 3.19 -1.72 3.42
CA GLY A 156 3.88 -2.10 4.65
C GLY A 156 3.94 -3.62 4.84
N VAL A 157 3.87 -4.36 3.73
CA VAL A 157 4.02 -5.81 3.70
C VAL A 157 5.31 -6.13 2.94
N LEU A 158 6.25 -6.76 3.60
CA LEU A 158 7.27 -7.63 3.01
C LEU A 158 7.21 -8.93 3.80
#